data_AF-A0A3D1UTD2-F1
#
_entry.id   AF-A0A3D1UTD2-F1
#
_cell.length_a   1.000
_cell.length_b   1.000
_cell.length_c   1.000
_cell.angle_alpha   90.00
_cell.angle_beta   90.00
_cell.angle_gamma   90.00
#
_symmetry.space_group_name_H-M   'P 1'
#
loop_
_entity.id
_entity.type
_entity.pdbx_description
1 polymer ?
#
loop_
_entity_poly.entity_id
_entity_poly.type
_entity_poly.pdbx_seq_one_letter_code
_entity_poly.pdbx_strand_id
1 'polypeptide(L)'
;MKREESVGMKRISQCVLSGVLFFCVCSAEGAGGRLAAGVMEETLEFAARRSGRVLSATAKVNLERSLVKLSAKYGDDVLVLVRRGGLEVLEQGARHGDRFWRLCREVPEASRSLALHADELLPLAERIGPEVLRVEAKVPGMAVRAAREFGDDGIRLLSTQSPENITRLLGYAAKADSPATKKLLLETCAKSKDPSKFLNALNWKNIMAGGLSTAAILAAARISDGLREGVKDPAVAAGVINTLSAPVRYGLSALIVILLMPLGVKSVSRCRAAWKKDKTKQG
;
A
#
# COMPACT_ATOMS: atom_id res chain seq x y z
N MET A 1 62.64 -36.45 -53.63
CA MET A 1 62.73 -36.60 -52.16
C MET A 1 62.52 -35.25 -51.45
N LYS A 2 61.34 -34.62 -51.62
CA LYS A 2 61.04 -33.28 -51.03
C LYS A 2 59.55 -33.00 -50.78
N ARG A 3 58.71 -34.05 -50.75
CA ARG A 3 57.23 -33.93 -50.69
C ARG A 3 56.58 -34.54 -49.45
N GLU A 4 57.35 -35.09 -48.52
CA GLU A 4 56.79 -35.74 -47.31
C GLU A 4 56.89 -34.88 -46.03
N GLU A 5 57.75 -33.86 -45.97
CA GLU A 5 57.89 -33.03 -44.76
C GLU A 5 56.76 -32.00 -44.56
N SER A 6 56.00 -31.66 -45.62
CA SER A 6 54.96 -30.62 -45.54
C SER A 6 53.67 -31.08 -44.85
N VAL A 7 53.42 -32.40 -44.77
CA VAL A 7 52.16 -32.94 -44.23
C VAL A 7 52.22 -33.10 -42.70
N GLY A 8 53.40 -33.39 -42.13
CA GLY A 8 53.59 -33.52 -40.68
C GLY A 8 53.38 -32.20 -39.92
N MET A 9 53.83 -31.09 -40.51
CA MET A 9 53.80 -29.78 -39.83
C MET A 9 52.39 -29.17 -39.73
N LYS A 10 51.47 -29.52 -40.64
CA LYS A 10 50.06 -29.08 -40.56
C LYS A 10 49.26 -29.83 -39.49
N ARG A 11 49.54 -31.11 -39.25
CA ARG A 11 48.83 -31.91 -38.22
C ARG A 11 49.23 -31.52 -36.79
N ILE A 12 50.50 -31.15 -36.58
CA ILE A 12 50.99 -30.70 -35.27
C ILE A 12 50.40 -29.32 -34.93
N SER A 13 50.30 -28.41 -35.90
CA SER A 13 49.69 -27.09 -35.72
C SER A 13 48.20 -27.18 -35.36
N GLN A 14 47.44 -28.10 -35.97
CA GLN A 14 46.02 -28.32 -35.67
C GLN A 14 45.78 -28.91 -34.27
N CYS A 15 46.67 -29.78 -33.78
CA CYS A 15 46.55 -30.36 -32.42
C CYS A 15 46.90 -29.33 -31.33
N VAL A 16 47.89 -28.47 -31.56
CA VAL A 16 48.27 -27.41 -30.61
C VAL A 16 47.19 -26.31 -30.56
N LEU A 17 46.60 -25.92 -31.70
CA LEU A 17 45.51 -24.95 -31.72
C LEU A 17 44.25 -25.49 -31.01
N SER A 18 43.93 -26.78 -31.18
CA SER A 18 42.78 -27.40 -30.51
C SER A 18 43.00 -27.60 -29.01
N GLY A 19 44.23 -27.91 -28.58
CA GLY A 19 44.59 -28.03 -27.16
C GLY A 19 44.57 -26.68 -26.42
N VAL A 20 45.03 -25.60 -27.06
CA VAL A 20 45.03 -24.25 -26.46
C VAL A 20 43.61 -23.68 -26.38
N LEU A 21 42.72 -23.96 -27.35
CA LEU A 21 41.31 -23.58 -27.25
C LEU A 21 40.57 -24.35 -26.13
N PHE A 22 40.87 -25.63 -25.93
CA PHE A 22 40.28 -26.41 -24.84
C PHE A 22 40.77 -25.93 -23.45
N PHE A 23 42.04 -25.55 -23.33
CA PHE A 23 42.61 -25.03 -22.08
C PHE A 23 42.12 -23.61 -21.73
N CYS A 24 41.81 -22.78 -22.73
CA CYS A 24 41.19 -21.46 -22.52
C CYS A 24 39.74 -21.55 -22.04
N VAL A 25 38.96 -22.55 -22.47
CA VAL A 25 37.58 -22.75 -22.01
C VAL A 25 37.54 -23.22 -20.55
N CYS A 26 38.43 -24.14 -20.14
CA CYS A 26 38.48 -24.61 -18.75
C CYS A 26 39.03 -23.58 -17.75
N SER A 27 39.89 -22.64 -18.19
CA SER A 27 40.45 -21.62 -17.30
C SER A 27 39.48 -20.46 -17.03
N ALA A 28 38.56 -20.17 -17.95
CA ALA A 28 37.51 -19.17 -17.76
C ALA A 28 36.44 -19.61 -16.74
N GLU A 29 36.12 -20.90 -16.67
CA GLU A 29 35.22 -21.47 -15.66
C GLU A 29 35.81 -21.39 -14.24
N GLY A 30 37.13 -21.52 -14.09
CA GLY A 30 37.81 -21.49 -12.78
C GLY A 30 37.87 -20.11 -12.11
N ALA A 31 38.00 -19.03 -12.89
CA ALA A 31 38.01 -17.66 -12.36
C ALA A 31 36.59 -17.11 -12.16
N GLY A 32 35.67 -17.41 -13.08
CA GLY A 32 34.26 -17.04 -12.95
C GLY A 32 33.57 -17.77 -11.78
N GLY A 33 33.88 -19.05 -11.57
CA GLY A 33 33.30 -19.85 -10.49
C GLY A 33 33.67 -19.37 -9.08
N ARG A 34 34.90 -18.87 -8.88
CA ARG A 34 35.33 -18.32 -7.57
C ARG A 34 34.65 -17.00 -7.24
N LEU A 35 34.44 -16.14 -8.24
CA LEU A 35 33.71 -14.88 -8.05
C LEU A 35 32.22 -15.14 -7.77
N ALA A 36 31.60 -16.10 -8.49
CA ALA A 36 30.22 -16.48 -8.26
C ALA A 36 30.01 -17.11 -6.87
N ALA A 37 30.92 -17.98 -6.42
CA ALA A 37 30.85 -18.58 -5.08
C ALA A 37 30.95 -17.54 -3.96
N GLY A 38 31.84 -16.55 -4.09
CA GLY A 38 31.97 -15.46 -3.11
C GLY A 38 30.71 -14.61 -2.98
N VAL A 39 30.06 -14.28 -4.11
CA VAL A 39 28.80 -13.51 -4.10
C VAL A 39 27.66 -14.31 -3.46
N MET A 40 27.61 -15.63 -3.67
CA MET A 40 26.61 -16.49 -3.04
C MET A 40 26.81 -16.60 -1.54
N GLU A 41 28.05 -16.77 -1.06
CA GLU A 41 28.33 -16.80 0.37
C GLU A 41 27.95 -15.46 1.03
N GLU A 42 28.35 -14.32 0.44
CA GLU A 42 27.98 -13.00 0.93
C GLU A 42 26.45 -12.85 1.00
N THR A 43 25.74 -13.26 -0.07
CA THR A 43 24.29 -13.22 -0.15
C THR A 43 23.63 -14.02 0.97
N LEU A 44 24.12 -15.24 1.24
CA LEU A 44 23.61 -16.08 2.31
C LEU A 44 23.90 -15.51 3.70
N GLU A 45 25.06 -14.88 3.89
CA GLU A 45 25.38 -14.23 5.15
C GLU A 45 24.46 -13.04 5.42
N PHE A 46 24.22 -12.18 4.42
CA PHE A 46 23.24 -11.09 4.53
C PHE A 46 21.83 -11.63 4.80
N ALA A 47 21.42 -12.66 4.07
CA ALA A 47 20.11 -13.28 4.24
C ALA A 47 19.96 -13.86 5.66
N ALA A 48 20.97 -14.59 6.16
CA ALA A 48 20.98 -15.16 7.50
C ALA A 48 20.90 -14.10 8.59
N ARG A 49 21.71 -13.03 8.49
CA ARG A 49 21.64 -11.88 9.41
C ARG A 49 20.26 -11.25 9.41
N ARG A 50 19.63 -11.10 8.24
CA ARG A 50 18.29 -10.51 8.10
C ARG A 50 17.18 -11.40 8.65
N SER A 51 17.39 -12.71 8.64
CA SER A 51 16.51 -13.71 9.27
C SER A 51 16.81 -13.90 10.76
N GLY A 52 17.85 -13.26 11.31
CA GLY A 52 18.29 -13.46 12.69
C GLY A 52 18.82 -14.86 12.97
N ARG A 53 19.31 -15.58 11.93
CA ARG A 53 19.79 -16.95 12.04
C ARG A 53 21.31 -17.00 11.84
N VAL A 54 21.95 -17.98 12.49
CA VAL A 54 23.36 -18.31 12.26
C VAL A 54 23.41 -19.59 11.44
N LEU A 55 24.15 -19.57 10.33
CA LEU A 55 24.30 -20.74 9.46
C LEU A 55 25.49 -21.59 9.90
N SER A 56 25.24 -22.89 10.13
CA SER A 56 26.33 -23.87 10.25
C SER A 56 27.03 -24.05 8.89
N ALA A 57 28.27 -24.54 8.90
CA ALA A 57 29.01 -24.82 7.66
C ALA A 57 28.24 -25.77 6.72
N THR A 58 27.57 -26.79 7.27
CA THR A 58 26.74 -27.73 6.50
C THR A 58 25.51 -27.05 5.90
N ALA A 59 24.85 -26.16 6.63
CA ALA A 59 23.70 -25.40 6.13
C ALA A 59 24.12 -24.45 5.00
N LYS A 60 25.27 -23.76 5.15
CA LYS A 60 25.83 -22.89 4.10
C LYS A 60 26.01 -23.65 2.78
N VAL A 61 26.72 -24.78 2.80
CA VAL A 61 26.98 -25.58 1.59
C VAL A 61 25.68 -26.04 0.91
N ASN A 62 24.67 -26.41 1.68
CA ASN A 62 23.37 -26.83 1.13
C ASN A 62 22.59 -25.65 0.51
N LEU A 63 22.61 -24.49 1.16
CA LEU A 63 21.97 -23.28 0.67
C LEU A 63 22.69 -22.72 -0.57
N GLU A 64 24.02 -22.80 -0.63
CA GLU A 64 24.82 -22.42 -1.81
C GLU A 64 24.43 -23.27 -3.02
N ARG A 65 24.39 -24.60 -2.87
CA ARG A 65 23.93 -25.49 -3.95
C ARG A 65 22.50 -25.17 -4.38
N SER A 66 21.64 -24.78 -3.44
CA SER A 66 20.27 -24.38 -3.75
C SER A 66 20.24 -23.06 -4.52
N LEU A 67 21.05 -22.07 -4.13
CA LEU A 67 21.22 -20.81 -4.86
C LEU A 67 21.76 -21.04 -6.26
N VAL A 68 22.78 -21.89 -6.45
CA VAL A 68 23.30 -22.25 -7.79
C VAL A 68 22.18 -22.78 -8.69
N LYS A 69 21.36 -23.71 -8.18
CA LYS A 69 20.23 -24.27 -8.93
C LYS A 69 19.17 -23.22 -9.24
N LEU A 70 18.86 -22.33 -8.30
CA LEU A 70 17.87 -21.28 -8.48
C LEU A 70 18.36 -20.19 -9.44
N SER A 71 19.62 -19.78 -9.34
CA SER A 71 20.27 -18.85 -10.27
C SER A 71 20.31 -19.42 -11.69
N ALA A 72 20.59 -20.72 -11.84
CA ALA A 72 20.51 -21.37 -13.15
C ALA A 72 19.08 -21.38 -13.74
N LYS A 73 18.05 -21.47 -12.88
CA LYS A 73 16.65 -21.52 -13.32
C LYS A 73 16.02 -20.14 -13.57
N TYR A 74 16.28 -19.17 -12.71
CA TYR A 74 15.60 -17.87 -12.69
C TYR A 74 16.52 -16.67 -12.96
N GLY A 75 17.83 -16.90 -13.09
CA GLY A 75 18.85 -15.87 -13.27
C GLY A 75 19.37 -15.30 -11.95
N ASP A 76 20.29 -14.34 -12.07
CA ASP A 76 21.01 -13.74 -10.94
C ASP A 76 20.13 -12.86 -10.03
N ASP A 77 18.94 -12.47 -10.51
CA ASP A 77 17.93 -11.74 -9.74
C ASP A 77 17.60 -12.44 -8.41
N VAL A 78 17.67 -13.78 -8.36
CA VAL A 78 17.45 -14.57 -7.14
C VAL A 78 18.37 -14.14 -6.01
N LEU A 79 19.64 -13.83 -6.30
CA LEU A 79 20.60 -13.43 -5.29
C LEU A 79 20.16 -12.12 -4.62
N VAL A 80 19.67 -11.17 -5.42
CA VAL A 80 19.13 -9.89 -4.92
C VAL A 80 17.88 -10.12 -4.08
N LEU A 81 16.97 -10.99 -4.53
CA LEU A 81 15.72 -11.31 -3.82
C LEU A 81 16.01 -11.99 -2.47
N VAL A 82 16.93 -12.94 -2.43
CA VAL A 82 17.33 -13.66 -1.21
C VAL A 82 18.05 -12.71 -0.24
N ARG A 83 18.95 -11.85 -0.74
CA ARG A 83 19.60 -10.81 0.08
C ARG A 83 18.58 -9.86 0.72
N ARG A 84 17.55 -9.45 -0.02
CA ARG A 84 16.51 -8.51 0.44
C ARG A 84 15.45 -9.15 1.33
N GLY A 85 15.05 -10.38 1.05
CA GLY A 85 13.97 -11.04 1.78
C GLY A 85 14.44 -11.81 3.00
N GLY A 86 15.64 -12.40 2.95
CA GLY A 86 16.15 -13.32 3.97
C GLY A 86 16.11 -14.77 3.51
N LEU A 87 16.49 -15.68 4.41
CA LEU A 87 16.44 -17.13 4.18
C LEU A 87 15.02 -17.64 3.96
N GLU A 88 14.02 -16.93 4.49
CA GLU A 88 12.60 -17.26 4.30
C GLU A 88 12.21 -17.26 2.81
N VAL A 89 12.86 -16.45 1.97
CA VAL A 89 12.61 -16.46 0.51
C VAL A 89 13.00 -17.80 -0.10
N LEU A 90 14.09 -18.41 0.35
CA LEU A 90 14.51 -19.73 -0.13
C LEU A 90 13.55 -20.82 0.33
N GLU A 91 13.12 -20.76 1.59
CA GLU A 91 12.17 -21.71 2.16
C GLU A 91 10.82 -21.65 1.45
N GLN A 92 10.25 -20.45 1.30
CA GLN A 92 8.97 -20.27 0.61
C GLN A 92 9.09 -20.50 -0.89
N GLY A 93 10.22 -20.14 -1.51
CA GLY A 93 10.48 -20.43 -2.91
C GLY A 93 10.60 -21.93 -3.21
N ALA A 94 11.08 -22.73 -2.27
CA ALA A 94 11.08 -24.19 -2.37
C ALA A 94 9.67 -24.77 -2.16
N ARG A 95 8.87 -24.19 -1.26
CA ARG A 95 7.51 -24.65 -0.94
C ARG A 95 6.47 -24.31 -2.02
N HIS A 96 6.53 -23.09 -2.56
CA HIS A 96 5.51 -22.55 -3.47
C HIS A 96 5.99 -22.46 -4.94
N GLY A 97 7.27 -22.75 -5.19
CA GLY A 97 7.83 -22.88 -6.53
C GLY A 97 7.80 -21.60 -7.36
N ASP A 98 7.68 -21.77 -8.68
CA ASP A 98 7.86 -20.74 -9.71
C ASP A 98 6.95 -19.52 -9.53
N ARG A 99 5.76 -19.74 -8.96
CA ARG A 99 4.79 -18.67 -8.74
C ARG A 99 5.27 -17.66 -7.70
N PHE A 100 5.85 -18.13 -6.61
CA PHE A 100 6.43 -17.27 -5.59
C PHE A 100 7.59 -16.44 -6.17
N TRP A 101 8.49 -17.08 -6.92
CA TRP A 101 9.61 -16.41 -7.57
C TRP A 101 9.18 -15.34 -8.57
N ARG A 102 8.13 -15.61 -9.36
CA ARG A 102 7.57 -14.64 -10.29
C ARG A 102 7.07 -13.38 -9.57
N LEU A 103 6.32 -13.55 -8.48
CA LEU A 103 5.79 -12.45 -7.70
C LEU A 103 6.88 -11.65 -6.98
N CYS A 104 7.89 -12.32 -6.42
CA CYS A 104 9.07 -11.66 -5.86
C CYS A 104 9.81 -10.82 -6.90
N ARG A 105 9.95 -11.32 -8.14
CA ARG A 105 10.61 -10.57 -9.22
C ARG A 105 9.78 -9.37 -9.68
N GLU A 106 8.47 -9.49 -9.69
CA GLU A 106 7.56 -8.42 -10.09
C GLU A 106 7.48 -7.28 -9.06
N VAL A 107 7.54 -7.61 -7.76
CA VAL A 107 7.56 -6.62 -6.67
C VAL A 107 8.68 -6.95 -5.67
N PRO A 108 9.96 -6.67 -6.00
CA PRO A 108 11.11 -7.02 -5.18
C PRO A 108 11.05 -6.46 -3.75
N GLU A 109 10.46 -5.29 -3.58
CA GLU A 109 10.31 -4.58 -2.30
C GLU A 109 9.41 -5.36 -1.32
N ALA A 110 8.44 -6.11 -1.84
CA ALA A 110 7.53 -6.93 -1.04
C ALA A 110 8.08 -8.32 -0.73
N SER A 111 9.23 -8.71 -1.27
CA SER A 111 9.74 -10.09 -1.19
C SER A 111 9.89 -10.59 0.24
N ARG A 112 10.28 -9.72 1.18
CA ARG A 112 10.36 -10.08 2.60
C ARG A 112 8.98 -10.35 3.19
N SER A 113 8.03 -9.42 3.01
CA SER A 113 6.68 -9.60 3.54
C SER A 113 6.01 -10.82 2.92
N LEU A 114 6.19 -11.03 1.61
CA LEU A 114 5.71 -12.23 0.92
C LEU A 114 6.34 -13.51 1.47
N ALA A 115 7.63 -13.50 1.81
CA ALA A 115 8.29 -14.66 2.42
C ALA A 115 7.81 -14.94 3.86
N LEU A 116 7.52 -13.90 4.64
CA LEU A 116 7.07 -14.03 6.03
C LEU A 116 5.58 -14.42 6.13
N HIS A 117 4.77 -13.99 5.17
CA HIS A 117 3.32 -14.17 5.17
C HIS A 117 2.81 -14.84 3.88
N ALA A 118 3.58 -15.80 3.34
CA ALA A 118 3.32 -16.44 2.06
C ALA A 118 1.93 -17.07 1.99
N ASP A 119 1.52 -17.76 3.06
CA ASP A 119 0.23 -18.46 3.13
C ASP A 119 -0.98 -17.50 3.04
N GLU A 120 -0.83 -16.24 3.44
CA GLU A 120 -1.88 -15.21 3.34
C GLU A 120 -1.77 -14.37 2.06
N LEU A 121 -0.56 -13.96 1.69
CA LEU A 121 -0.32 -13.03 0.59
C LEU A 121 -0.35 -13.73 -0.78
N LEU A 122 0.07 -15.00 -0.89
CA LEU A 122 0.04 -15.70 -2.17
C LEU A 122 -1.39 -15.87 -2.71
N PRO A 123 -2.38 -16.38 -1.95
CA PRO A 123 -3.74 -16.50 -2.48
C PRO A 123 -4.33 -15.13 -2.88
N LEU A 124 -4.06 -14.08 -2.11
CA LEU A 124 -4.52 -12.73 -2.43
C LEU A 124 -3.89 -12.19 -3.71
N ALA A 125 -2.57 -12.37 -3.88
CA ALA A 125 -1.88 -11.98 -5.09
C ALA A 125 -2.32 -12.80 -6.33
N GLU A 126 -2.84 -14.01 -6.13
CA GLU A 126 -3.42 -14.86 -7.19
C GLU A 126 -4.74 -14.31 -7.68
N ARG A 127 -5.58 -13.93 -6.72
CA ARG A 127 -6.94 -13.46 -6.98
C ARG A 127 -6.97 -12.04 -7.54
N ILE A 128 -6.14 -11.15 -6.98
CA ILE A 128 -6.20 -9.71 -7.26
C ILE A 128 -5.13 -9.29 -8.27
N GLY A 129 -3.93 -9.86 -8.13
CA GLY A 129 -2.73 -9.49 -8.88
C GLY A 129 -1.58 -8.96 -7.99
N PRO A 130 -0.49 -8.50 -8.62
CA PRO A 130 0.70 -7.96 -7.95
C PRO A 130 0.42 -6.68 -7.13
N GLU A 131 -0.73 -6.03 -7.34
CA GLU A 131 -1.14 -4.82 -6.63
C GLU A 131 -1.20 -5.02 -5.12
N VAL A 132 -1.57 -6.23 -4.66
CA VAL A 132 -1.55 -6.61 -3.24
C VAL A 132 -0.14 -6.45 -2.67
N LEU A 133 0.87 -6.91 -3.42
CA LEU A 133 2.26 -6.83 -3.01
C LEU A 133 2.78 -5.39 -3.10
N ARG A 134 2.29 -4.58 -4.04
CA ARG A 134 2.64 -3.14 -4.08
C ARG A 134 2.12 -2.39 -2.85
N VAL A 135 0.91 -2.73 -2.37
CA VAL A 135 0.39 -2.19 -1.11
C VAL A 135 1.25 -2.67 0.06
N GLU A 136 1.59 -3.96 0.09
CA GLU A 136 2.41 -4.56 1.15
C GLU A 136 3.85 -3.99 1.19
N ALA A 137 4.45 -3.69 0.04
CA ALA A 137 5.75 -3.04 -0.07
C ALA A 137 5.73 -1.62 0.50
N LYS A 138 4.63 -0.89 0.32
CA LYS A 138 4.46 0.49 0.82
C LYS A 138 4.16 0.51 2.31
N VAL A 139 3.27 -0.37 2.76
CA VAL A 139 2.82 -0.46 4.15
C VAL A 139 2.75 -1.93 4.56
N PRO A 140 3.85 -2.50 5.09
CA PRO A 140 3.89 -3.90 5.50
C PRO A 140 2.82 -4.23 6.54
N GLY A 141 2.17 -5.39 6.39
CA GLY A 141 1.10 -5.90 7.24
C GLY A 141 -0.29 -5.35 6.93
N MET A 142 -0.44 -4.46 5.93
CA MET A 142 -1.73 -3.81 5.64
C MET A 142 -2.45 -4.39 4.42
N ALA A 143 -1.81 -5.17 3.56
CA ALA A 143 -2.46 -5.63 2.33
C ALA A 143 -3.68 -6.53 2.58
N VAL A 144 -3.59 -7.46 3.53
CA VAL A 144 -4.70 -8.34 3.94
C VAL A 144 -5.88 -7.53 4.48
N ARG A 145 -5.58 -6.55 5.35
CA ARG A 145 -6.60 -5.64 5.89
C ARG A 145 -7.23 -4.81 4.78
N ALA A 146 -6.44 -4.28 3.87
CA ALA A 146 -6.93 -3.48 2.76
C ALA A 146 -7.86 -4.28 1.84
N ALA A 147 -7.53 -5.54 1.55
CA ALA A 147 -8.38 -6.42 0.75
C ALA A 147 -9.70 -6.73 1.46
N ARG A 148 -9.69 -6.86 2.79
CA ARG A 148 -10.91 -7.05 3.60
C ARG A 148 -11.78 -5.80 3.64
N GLU A 149 -11.19 -4.62 3.78
CA GLU A 149 -11.93 -3.36 3.97
C GLU A 149 -12.52 -2.80 2.66
N PHE A 150 -11.78 -2.92 1.56
CA PHE A 150 -12.15 -2.30 0.28
C PHE A 150 -12.43 -3.31 -0.85
N GLY A 151 -12.18 -4.60 -0.64
CA GLY A 151 -12.31 -5.62 -1.67
C GLY A 151 -11.19 -5.56 -2.72
N ASP A 152 -11.34 -6.39 -3.75
CA ASP A 152 -10.31 -6.64 -4.75
C ASP A 152 -10.07 -5.41 -5.64
N ASP A 153 -11.14 -4.73 -6.07
CA ASP A 153 -11.04 -3.47 -6.82
C ASP A 153 -10.39 -2.36 -6.00
N GLY A 154 -10.61 -2.37 -4.69
CA GLY A 154 -10.07 -1.38 -3.79
C GLY A 154 -8.55 -1.45 -3.65
N ILE A 155 -7.99 -2.65 -3.67
CA ILE A 155 -6.53 -2.86 -3.66
C ILE A 155 -5.87 -2.21 -4.88
N ARG A 156 -6.48 -2.32 -6.06
CA ARG A 156 -5.92 -1.73 -7.28
C ARG A 156 -5.80 -0.21 -7.14
N LEU A 157 -6.83 0.44 -6.63
CA LEU A 157 -6.83 1.88 -6.36
C LEU A 157 -5.86 2.27 -5.24
N LEU A 158 -5.77 1.48 -4.17
CA LEU A 158 -4.82 1.73 -3.08
C LEU A 158 -3.36 1.60 -3.52
N SER A 159 -3.07 0.69 -4.44
CA SER A 159 -1.70 0.46 -4.93
C SER A 159 -1.09 1.70 -5.61
N THR A 160 -1.91 2.65 -6.08
CA THR A 160 -1.45 3.91 -6.68
C THR A 160 -1.25 5.03 -5.66
N GLN A 161 -1.74 4.87 -4.43
CA GLN A 161 -1.66 5.89 -3.38
C GLN A 161 -0.30 5.90 -2.66
N SER A 162 0.00 7.00 -1.95
CA SER A 162 1.17 7.07 -1.07
C SER A 162 0.99 6.21 0.19
N PRO A 163 2.07 5.77 0.85
CA PRO A 163 2.00 4.99 2.10
C PRO A 163 1.15 5.67 3.20
N GLU A 164 1.28 6.99 3.34
CA GLU A 164 0.55 7.80 4.31
C GLU A 164 -0.95 7.81 4.00
N ASN A 165 -1.30 7.95 2.72
CA ASN A 165 -2.68 7.96 2.27
C ASN A 165 -3.34 6.58 2.42
N ILE A 166 -2.61 5.49 2.14
CA ILE A 166 -3.08 4.12 2.39
C ILE A 166 -3.43 3.95 3.88
N THR A 167 -2.53 4.35 4.77
CA THR A 167 -2.73 4.22 6.23
C THR A 167 -3.94 5.03 6.71
N ARG A 168 -4.09 6.27 6.22
CA ARG A 168 -5.23 7.13 6.55
C ARG A 168 -6.55 6.58 6.01
N LEU A 169 -6.57 6.13 4.75
CA LEU A 169 -7.74 5.52 4.13
C LEU A 169 -8.21 4.29 4.91
N LEU A 170 -7.29 3.41 5.34
CA LEU A 170 -7.63 2.26 6.18
C LEU A 170 -8.13 2.67 7.56
N GLY A 171 -7.54 3.71 8.15
CA GLY A 171 -8.00 4.27 9.41
C GLY A 171 -9.43 4.82 9.33
N TYR A 172 -9.74 5.57 8.27
CA TYR A 172 -11.08 6.11 8.02
C TYR A 172 -12.09 5.02 7.67
N ALA A 173 -11.71 4.04 6.84
CA ALA A 173 -12.58 2.92 6.47
C ALA A 173 -12.99 2.08 7.68
N ALA A 174 -12.11 1.92 8.67
CA ALA A 174 -12.45 1.25 9.93
C ALA A 174 -13.54 1.96 10.75
N LYS A 175 -13.83 3.23 10.44
CA LYS A 175 -14.90 4.03 11.06
C LYS A 175 -16.10 4.25 10.15
N ALA A 176 -16.10 3.70 8.94
CA ALA A 176 -17.23 3.79 8.03
C ALA A 176 -18.44 3.01 8.55
N ASP A 177 -19.60 3.63 8.48
CA ASP A 177 -20.90 3.05 8.85
C ASP A 177 -21.32 1.88 7.94
N SER A 178 -20.87 1.86 6.68
CA SER A 178 -21.26 0.86 5.70
C SER A 178 -20.16 0.56 4.67
N PRO A 179 -20.21 -0.61 3.99
CA PRO A 179 -19.33 -0.90 2.86
C PRO A 179 -19.45 0.10 1.71
N ALA A 180 -20.65 0.66 1.50
CA ALA A 180 -20.89 1.68 0.48
C ALA A 180 -20.09 2.97 0.79
N THR A 181 -20.01 3.35 2.06
CA THR A 181 -19.22 4.50 2.51
C THR A 181 -17.72 4.27 2.33
N LYS A 182 -17.22 3.06 2.58
CA LYS A 182 -15.81 2.70 2.31
C LYS A 182 -15.49 2.81 0.83
N LYS A 183 -16.36 2.29 -0.03
CA LYS A 183 -16.22 2.38 -1.49
C LYS A 183 -16.25 3.84 -1.94
N LEU A 184 -17.20 4.64 -1.46
CA LEU A 184 -17.28 6.07 -1.78
C LEU A 184 -16.01 6.83 -1.34
N LEU A 185 -15.49 6.55 -0.14
CA LEU A 185 -14.25 7.16 0.37
C LEU A 185 -13.10 6.93 -0.62
N LEU A 186 -12.90 5.67 -1.03
CA LEU A 186 -11.80 5.30 -1.91
C LEU A 186 -11.97 5.89 -3.31
N GLU A 187 -13.17 5.82 -3.88
CA GLU A 187 -13.46 6.41 -5.19
C GLU A 187 -13.29 7.92 -5.20
N THR A 188 -13.74 8.61 -4.14
CA THR A 188 -13.61 10.05 -4.02
C THR A 188 -12.14 10.45 -3.88
N CYS A 189 -11.37 9.69 -3.09
CA CYS A 189 -9.93 9.87 -2.96
C CYS A 189 -9.21 9.68 -4.30
N ALA A 190 -9.57 8.64 -5.06
CA ALA A 190 -8.96 8.35 -6.36
C ALA A 190 -9.33 9.39 -7.44
N LYS A 191 -10.52 9.98 -7.38
CA LYS A 191 -10.97 11.04 -8.29
C LYS A 191 -10.39 12.41 -7.94
N SER A 192 -9.93 12.61 -6.71
CA SER A 192 -9.36 13.89 -6.28
C SER A 192 -8.01 14.14 -6.96
N LYS A 193 -7.78 15.39 -7.39
CA LYS A 193 -6.48 15.83 -7.93
C LYS A 193 -5.39 15.84 -6.86
N ASP A 194 -5.77 16.02 -5.61
CA ASP A 194 -4.86 16.00 -4.46
C ASP A 194 -5.48 15.14 -3.34
N PRO A 195 -5.24 13.81 -3.39
CA PRO A 195 -5.73 12.86 -2.40
C PRO A 195 -5.38 13.26 -0.97
N SER A 196 -4.18 13.80 -0.75
CA SER A 196 -3.71 14.20 0.58
C SER A 196 -4.52 15.36 1.14
N LYS A 197 -4.84 16.37 0.31
CA LYS A 197 -5.70 17.49 0.72
C LYS A 197 -7.13 17.04 1.02
N PHE A 198 -7.69 16.14 0.22
CA PHE A 198 -8.99 15.52 0.50
C PHE A 198 -8.98 14.79 1.87
N LEU A 199 -7.98 13.96 2.12
CA LEU A 199 -7.85 13.23 3.38
C LEU A 199 -7.56 14.13 4.59
N ASN A 200 -6.96 15.31 4.38
CA ASN A 200 -6.79 16.34 5.41
C ASN A 200 -8.09 17.09 5.72
N ALA A 201 -8.96 17.28 4.72
CA ALA A 201 -10.29 17.88 4.91
C ALA A 201 -11.22 16.98 5.71
N LEU A 202 -11.01 15.66 5.65
CA LEU A 202 -11.58 14.70 6.59
C LEU A 202 -10.95 14.92 7.98
N ASN A 203 -11.65 15.65 8.85
CA ASN A 203 -11.17 15.89 10.21
C ASN A 203 -11.19 14.59 11.03
N TRP A 204 -10.01 14.01 11.26
CA TRP A 204 -9.83 12.77 12.01
C TRP A 204 -10.54 12.76 13.38
N LYS A 205 -10.49 13.88 14.13
CA LYS A 205 -11.14 13.95 15.45
C LYS A 205 -12.65 13.76 15.34
N ASN A 206 -13.26 14.36 14.32
CA ASN A 206 -14.70 14.26 14.11
C ASN A 206 -15.10 12.85 13.64
N ILE A 207 -14.30 12.24 12.76
CA ILE A 207 -14.56 10.88 12.26
C ILE A 207 -14.40 9.84 13.37
N MET A 208 -13.43 10.03 14.27
CA MET A 208 -13.27 9.14 15.41
C MET A 208 -14.42 9.25 16.42
N ALA A 209 -14.99 10.44 16.59
CA ALA A 209 -16.10 10.67 17.51
C ALA A 209 -17.47 10.27 16.93
N GLY A 210 -17.71 10.54 15.64
CA GLY A 210 -19.02 10.39 15.01
C GLY A 210 -19.12 9.31 13.93
N GLY A 211 -18.02 8.62 13.62
CA GLY A 211 -17.93 7.73 12.47
C GLY A 211 -17.70 8.48 11.15
N LEU A 212 -17.38 7.72 10.10
CA LEU A 212 -17.29 8.22 8.73
C LEU A 212 -18.63 7.99 8.04
N SER A 213 -19.26 9.08 7.59
CA SER A 213 -20.50 9.06 6.81
C SER A 213 -20.27 9.57 5.38
N THR A 214 -21.19 9.24 4.48
CA THR A 214 -21.20 9.75 3.11
C THR A 214 -21.24 11.28 3.06
N ALA A 215 -22.00 11.93 3.96
CA ALA A 215 -22.06 13.38 4.05
C ALA A 215 -20.70 14.00 4.39
N ALA A 216 -19.93 13.38 5.30
CA ALA A 216 -18.59 13.84 5.65
C ALA A 216 -17.62 13.71 4.46
N ILE A 217 -17.70 12.62 3.70
CA ILE A 217 -16.90 12.40 2.49
C ILE A 217 -17.22 13.46 1.43
N LEU A 218 -18.50 13.69 1.13
CA LEU A 218 -18.92 14.67 0.13
C LEU A 218 -18.56 16.11 0.55
N ALA A 219 -18.69 16.43 1.83
CA ALA A 219 -18.27 17.73 2.36
C ALA A 219 -16.75 17.92 2.22
N ALA A 220 -15.96 16.91 2.58
CA ALA A 220 -14.50 16.95 2.45
C ALA A 220 -14.07 17.09 0.98
N ALA A 221 -14.71 16.37 0.06
CA ALA A 221 -14.46 16.48 -1.38
C ALA A 221 -14.73 17.90 -1.90
N ARG A 222 -15.86 18.49 -1.50
CA ARG A 222 -16.19 19.88 -1.86
C ARG A 222 -15.20 20.89 -1.27
N ILE A 223 -14.72 20.68 -0.04
CA ILE A 223 -13.72 21.56 0.59
C ILE A 223 -12.36 21.42 -0.11
N SER A 224 -11.94 20.19 -0.44
CA SER A 224 -10.66 19.94 -1.11
C SER A 224 -10.64 20.51 -2.52
N ASP A 225 -11.73 20.35 -3.25
CA ASP A 225 -11.87 20.76 -4.65
C ASP A 225 -12.25 22.25 -4.79
N GLY A 226 -13.02 22.79 -3.83
CA GLY A 226 -13.88 23.96 -4.04
C GLY A 226 -13.64 25.20 -3.17
N LEU A 227 -12.65 25.22 -2.27
CA LEU A 227 -12.02 26.51 -1.90
C LEU A 227 -11.30 27.15 -3.12
N ARG A 228 -11.22 26.45 -4.25
CA ARG A 228 -10.66 26.91 -5.52
C ARG A 228 -11.69 27.60 -6.44
N GLU A 229 -13.00 27.37 -6.24
CA GLU A 229 -14.05 28.17 -6.92
C GLU A 229 -14.34 29.46 -6.14
N GLY A 230 -14.40 29.39 -4.80
CA GLY A 230 -14.58 30.57 -3.95
C GLY A 230 -13.42 31.57 -3.94
N VAL A 231 -12.20 31.13 -4.28
CA VAL A 231 -11.02 32.01 -4.47
C VAL A 231 -11.01 32.67 -5.85
N LYS A 232 -11.73 32.10 -6.83
CA LYS A 232 -11.92 32.74 -8.14
C LYS A 232 -13.14 33.64 -8.18
N ASP A 233 -14.14 33.39 -7.33
CA ASP A 233 -15.36 34.19 -7.24
C ASP A 233 -15.88 34.26 -5.78
N PRO A 234 -15.73 35.40 -5.07
CA PRO A 234 -16.09 35.52 -3.65
C PRO A 234 -17.59 35.35 -3.38
N ALA A 235 -18.45 35.51 -4.41
CA ALA A 235 -19.89 35.28 -4.29
C ALA A 235 -20.23 33.79 -4.07
N VAL A 236 -19.46 32.88 -4.68
CA VAL A 236 -19.67 31.43 -4.56
C VAL A 236 -19.23 30.93 -3.18
N ALA A 237 -18.16 31.51 -2.62
CA ALA A 237 -17.71 31.22 -1.25
C ALA A 237 -18.79 31.56 -0.20
N ALA A 238 -19.44 32.73 -0.34
CA ALA A 238 -20.53 33.13 0.53
C ALA A 238 -21.76 32.20 0.40
N GLY A 239 -22.06 31.74 -0.82
CA GLY A 239 -23.12 30.76 -1.08
C GLY A 239 -22.86 29.42 -0.38
N VAL A 240 -21.66 28.87 -0.49
CA VAL A 240 -21.29 27.58 0.14
C VAL A 240 -21.33 27.66 1.66
N ILE A 241 -20.81 28.76 2.25
CA ILE A 241 -20.84 28.98 3.72
C ILE A 241 -22.28 29.15 4.22
N ASN A 242 -23.13 29.89 3.50
CA ASN A 242 -24.55 30.02 3.85
C ASN A 242 -25.30 28.69 3.71
N THR A 243 -24.98 27.87 2.70
CA THR A 243 -25.65 26.58 2.50
C THR A 243 -25.26 25.54 3.56
N LEU A 244 -23.98 25.51 3.97
CA LEU A 244 -23.47 24.65 5.04
C LEU A 244 -23.95 25.07 6.43
N SER A 245 -24.11 26.38 6.67
CA SER A 245 -24.60 26.91 7.94
C SER A 245 -26.12 26.96 8.04
N ALA A 246 -26.87 26.84 6.93
CA ALA A 246 -28.32 26.91 6.92
C ALA A 246 -28.99 25.90 7.87
N PRO A 247 -28.67 24.58 7.87
CA PRO A 247 -29.31 23.62 8.77
C PRO A 247 -29.01 23.93 10.24
N VAL A 248 -27.80 24.39 10.54
CA VAL A 248 -27.38 24.79 11.89
C VAL A 248 -28.07 26.07 12.32
N ARG A 249 -28.24 27.05 11.42
CA ARG A 249 -28.93 28.32 11.69
C ARG A 249 -30.42 28.09 11.92
N TYR A 250 -31.08 27.29 11.08
CA TYR A 250 -32.49 26.96 11.24
C TYR A 250 -32.73 26.06 12.45
N GLY A 251 -31.84 25.08 12.71
CA GLY A 251 -31.91 24.24 13.91
C GLY A 251 -31.70 25.03 15.19
N LEU A 252 -30.71 25.92 15.24
CA LEU A 252 -30.44 26.77 16.40
C LEU A 252 -31.56 27.79 16.61
N SER A 253 -32.08 28.42 15.56
CA SER A 253 -33.20 29.36 15.69
C SER A 253 -34.50 28.66 16.07
N ALA A 254 -34.79 27.47 15.55
CA ALA A 254 -35.92 26.65 16.01
C ALA A 254 -35.77 26.26 17.49
N LEU A 255 -34.57 25.86 17.92
CA LEU A 255 -34.28 25.53 19.31
C LEU A 255 -34.43 26.74 20.24
N ILE A 256 -33.96 27.92 19.81
CA ILE A 256 -34.16 29.18 20.53
C ILE A 256 -35.65 29.51 20.63
N VAL A 257 -36.43 29.37 19.54
CA VAL A 257 -37.88 29.61 19.55
C VAL A 257 -38.60 28.65 20.50
N ILE A 258 -38.26 27.36 20.47
CA ILE A 258 -38.81 26.35 21.39
C ILE A 258 -38.47 26.69 22.84
N LEU A 259 -37.24 27.14 23.11
CA LEU A 259 -36.77 27.49 24.45
C LEU A 259 -37.41 28.80 24.98
N LEU A 260 -37.74 29.74 24.09
CA LEU A 260 -38.38 31.01 24.44
C LEU A 260 -39.92 30.94 24.49
N MET A 261 -40.54 29.94 23.86
CA MET A 261 -41.99 29.76 23.85
C MET A 261 -42.62 29.74 25.26
N PRO A 262 -42.07 29.01 26.27
CA PRO A 262 -42.62 28.98 27.62
C PRO A 262 -42.54 30.34 28.35
N LEU A 263 -41.53 31.16 28.02
CA LEU A 263 -41.35 32.49 28.59
C LEU A 263 -42.39 33.48 28.04
N GLY A 264 -42.68 33.40 26.73
CA GLY A 264 -43.74 34.18 26.10
C GLY A 264 -45.12 33.87 26.67
N VAL A 265 -45.45 32.58 26.83
CA VAL A 265 -46.75 32.13 27.38
C VAL A 265 -46.93 32.61 28.82
N LYS A 266 -45.88 32.53 29.66
CA LYS A 266 -45.93 33.04 31.04
C LYS A 266 -46.13 34.56 31.09
N SER A 267 -45.47 35.33 30.22
CA SER A 267 -45.62 36.79 30.17
C SER A 267 -47.05 37.21 29.81
N VAL A 268 -47.64 36.60 28.78
CA VAL A 268 -49.03 36.89 28.37
C VAL A 268 -50.03 36.51 29.46
N SER A 269 -49.82 35.38 30.16
CA SER A 269 -50.69 34.97 31.26
C SER A 269 -50.70 35.98 32.42
N ARG A 270 -49.55 36.60 32.73
CA ARG A 270 -49.43 37.61 33.79
C ARG A 270 -50.09 38.93 33.38
N CYS A 271 -49.93 39.38 32.14
CA CYS A 271 -50.63 40.56 31.63
C CYS A 271 -52.15 40.37 31.64
N ARG A 272 -52.65 39.18 31.26
CA ARG A 272 -54.08 38.86 31.30
C ARG A 272 -54.65 38.85 32.73
N ALA A 273 -53.86 38.35 33.69
CA ALA A 273 -54.23 38.35 35.10
C ALA A 273 -54.25 39.76 35.71
N ALA A 274 -53.28 40.62 35.34
CA ALA A 274 -53.25 42.02 35.77
C ALA A 274 -54.44 42.81 35.20
N TRP A 275 -54.77 42.62 33.92
CA TRP A 275 -55.90 43.31 33.29
C TRP A 275 -57.26 42.91 33.87
N LYS A 276 -57.43 41.63 34.26
CA LYS A 276 -58.65 41.18 34.97
C LYS A 276 -58.81 41.83 36.34
N LYS A 277 -57.72 42.03 37.09
CA LYS A 277 -57.76 42.67 38.41
C LYS A 277 -58.14 44.15 38.36
N ASP A 278 -57.80 44.83 37.27
CA ASP A 278 -58.09 46.26 37.10
C ASP A 278 -59.59 46.50 36.78
N LYS A 279 -60.19 45.62 35.96
CA LYS A 279 -61.63 45.68 35.66
C LYS A 279 -62.54 45.41 36.86
N THR A 280 -62.09 44.65 37.85
CA THR A 280 -62.87 44.35 39.06
C THR A 280 -62.85 45.48 40.10
N LYS A 281 -62.06 46.54 39.91
CA LYS A 281 -61.98 47.69 40.84
C LYS A 281 -62.79 48.91 40.41
N GLN A 282 -63.44 48.88 39.25
CA GLN A 282 -64.21 50.01 38.69
C GLN A 282 -65.73 49.78 38.66
N GLY A 283 -66.24 48.72 39.31
CA GLY A 283 -67.67 48.50 39.55
C GLY A 283 -67.94 48.44 41.04
#